data_AF-A0A662D6B0-F1
#
_entry.id   AF-A0A662D6B0-F1
#
_cell.length_a   1.000
_cell.length_b   1.000
_cell.length_c   1.000
_cell.angle_alpha   90.00
_cell.angle_beta   90.00
_cell.angle_gamma   90.00
#
_symmetry.space_group_name_H-M   'P 1'
#
loop_
_entity.id
_entity.type
_entity.pdbx_description
1 polymer ?
#
loop_
_entity_poly.entity_id
_entity_poly.type
_entity_poly.pdbx_seq_one_letter_code
_entity_poly.pdbx_strand_id
1 'polypeptide(L)'
;MVKVMRDKRIFIADGHHRYLTALKFRDEGRIQSGEENFIMMYFLNTEADAVTILPVHRVLGNLSVEEVEELKGKLSDFFQMERIDFTPRTEEMGRERMFKRMQESEDSFIFGMYCGENKYYLLNLKKSYRQHLEGKVNTAILDELIKEKILKGKGQIDFVKDEKKAVDLVKKRKYQVVFFLKPPSLRQIKEISLSGGVMPPKSSYFYPKLLSGLVMRDLEEI
;
A
#
# COMPACT_ATOMS: atom_id res chain seq x y z
N MET A 1 -29.74 -16.93 2.20
CA MET A 1 -28.46 -16.28 1.84
C MET A 1 -27.81 -16.88 0.58
N VAL A 2 -27.63 -18.21 0.52
CA VAL A 2 -26.97 -18.90 -0.62
C VAL A 2 -27.58 -18.58 -2.00
N LYS A 3 -28.92 -18.59 -2.14
CA LYS A 3 -29.59 -18.22 -3.41
C LYS A 3 -29.34 -16.78 -3.86
N VAL A 4 -29.17 -15.84 -2.92
CA VAL A 4 -29.00 -14.41 -3.22
C VAL A 4 -27.55 -14.08 -3.62
N MET A 5 -26.59 -14.86 -3.13
CA MET A 5 -25.16 -14.68 -3.37
C MET A 5 -24.64 -15.45 -4.58
N ARG A 6 -25.43 -16.35 -5.17
CA ARG A 6 -25.01 -17.27 -6.24
C ARG A 6 -24.33 -16.57 -7.42
N ASP A 7 -24.90 -15.44 -7.84
CA ASP A 7 -24.43 -14.70 -9.02
C ASP A 7 -23.64 -13.44 -8.63
N LYS A 8 -23.31 -13.28 -7.34
CA LYS A 8 -22.60 -12.11 -6.82
C LYS A 8 -21.09 -12.38 -6.84
N ARG A 9 -20.34 -11.45 -7.43
CA ARG A 9 -18.88 -11.42 -7.31
C ARG A 9 -18.48 -10.80 -5.98
N ILE A 10 -17.54 -11.44 -5.29
CA ILE A 10 -17.03 -10.99 -4.00
C ILE A 10 -15.57 -10.58 -4.19
N PHE A 11 -15.19 -9.44 -3.62
CA PHE A 11 -13.81 -8.99 -3.57
C PHE A 11 -13.22 -9.36 -2.21
N ILE A 12 -12.07 -10.03 -2.20
CA ILE A 12 -11.35 -10.35 -0.97
C ILE A 12 -10.61 -9.08 -0.54
N ALA A 13 -11.10 -8.39 0.49
CA ALA A 13 -10.43 -7.21 1.04
C ALA A 13 -9.26 -7.59 1.96
N ASP A 14 -9.44 -8.62 2.79
CA ASP A 14 -8.41 -9.16 3.68
C ASP A 14 -8.55 -10.68 3.81
N GLY A 15 -7.45 -11.38 4.07
CA GLY A 15 -7.44 -12.84 4.19
C GLY A 15 -7.08 -13.62 2.93
N HIS A 16 -6.44 -12.99 1.93
CA HIS A 16 -5.95 -13.67 0.72
C HIS A 16 -5.14 -14.95 1.02
N HIS A 17 -4.18 -14.87 1.94
CA HIS A 17 -3.40 -16.06 2.35
C HIS A 17 -4.27 -17.13 3.01
N ARG A 18 -5.23 -16.74 3.86
CA ARG A 18 -6.17 -17.69 4.51
C ARG A 18 -7.03 -18.41 3.48
N TYR A 19 -7.56 -17.66 2.50
CA TYR A 19 -8.35 -18.22 1.41
C TYR A 19 -7.53 -19.16 0.52
N LEU A 20 -6.32 -18.76 0.10
CA LEU A 20 -5.45 -19.59 -0.72
C LEU A 20 -5.00 -20.88 0.01
N THR A 21 -4.68 -20.80 1.30
CA THR A 21 -4.35 -21.97 2.10
C THR A 21 -5.54 -22.93 2.19
N ALA A 22 -6.76 -22.41 2.43
CA ALA A 22 -7.96 -23.24 2.47
C ALA A 22 -8.28 -23.89 1.12
N LEU A 23 -8.12 -23.16 0.01
CA LEU A 23 -8.26 -23.72 -1.34
C LEU A 23 -7.26 -24.85 -1.58
N LYS A 24 -5.99 -24.63 -1.25
CA LYS A 24 -4.95 -25.66 -1.40
C LYS A 24 -5.28 -26.90 -0.57
N PHE A 25 -5.74 -26.72 0.66
CA PHE A 25 -6.13 -27.82 1.55
C PHE A 25 -7.31 -28.63 0.98
N ARG A 26 -8.32 -27.97 0.40
CA ARG A 26 -9.40 -28.63 -0.33
C ARG A 26 -8.88 -29.42 -1.53
N ASP A 27 -8.02 -28.81 -2.34
CA ASP A 27 -7.53 -29.39 -3.59
C ASP A 27 -6.55 -30.56 -3.36
N GLU A 28 -6.00 -30.71 -2.15
CA GLU A 28 -5.26 -31.90 -1.71
C GLU A 28 -6.15 -33.16 -1.58
N GLY A 29 -7.46 -33.05 -1.84
CA GLY A 29 -8.38 -34.19 -1.97
C GLY A 29 -8.70 -34.91 -0.67
N ARG A 30 -8.27 -34.36 0.47
CA ARG A 30 -8.55 -34.91 1.81
C ARG A 30 -10.00 -34.72 2.22
N ILE A 31 -10.73 -33.80 1.58
CA ILE A 31 -12.13 -33.49 1.85
C ILE A 31 -12.88 -33.60 0.52
N GLN A 32 -13.75 -34.61 0.40
CA GLN A 32 -14.53 -34.84 -0.82
C GLN A 32 -15.92 -34.19 -0.77
N SER A 33 -16.46 -33.98 0.42
CA SER A 33 -17.76 -33.35 0.68
C SER A 33 -17.86 -32.95 2.15
N GLY A 34 -18.70 -31.97 2.48
CA GLY A 34 -18.93 -31.56 3.88
C GLY A 34 -18.59 -30.10 4.15
N GLU A 35 -18.89 -29.65 5.36
CA GLU A 35 -18.74 -28.25 5.78
C GLU A 35 -17.29 -27.79 5.87
N GLU A 36 -16.35 -28.72 5.92
CA GLU A 36 -14.89 -28.50 5.91
C GLU A 36 -14.40 -27.86 4.60
N ASN A 37 -15.21 -27.93 3.52
CA ASN A 37 -14.95 -27.24 2.25
C ASN A 37 -15.21 -25.73 2.30
N PHE A 38 -15.80 -25.23 3.38
CA PHE A 38 -16.20 -23.84 3.51
C PHE A 38 -15.37 -23.15 4.58
N ILE A 39 -15.03 -21.89 4.31
CA ILE A 39 -14.44 -21.01 5.31
C ILE A 39 -15.44 -19.95 5.72
N MET A 40 -15.36 -19.56 6.98
CA MET A 40 -16.13 -18.42 7.48
C MET A 40 -15.63 -17.13 6.81
N MET A 41 -16.57 -16.34 6.31
CA MET A 41 -16.30 -15.04 5.70
C MET A 41 -17.17 -13.97 6.33
N TYR A 42 -16.60 -12.78 6.50
CA TYR A 42 -17.34 -11.59 6.86
C TYR A 42 -17.58 -10.75 5.61
N PHE A 43 -18.86 -10.41 5.37
CA PHE A 43 -19.26 -9.55 4.26
C PHE A 43 -19.41 -8.11 4.75
N LEU A 44 -18.74 -7.20 4.06
CA LEU A 44 -18.92 -5.77 4.28
C LEU A 44 -19.49 -5.13 3.02
N ASN A 45 -20.51 -4.28 3.20
CA ASN A 45 -21.04 -3.49 2.10
C ASN A 45 -20.08 -2.34 1.79
N THR A 46 -19.45 -2.40 0.61
CA THR A 46 -18.51 -1.37 0.14
C THR A 46 -19.16 -0.03 -0.18
N GLU A 47 -20.49 0.04 -0.27
CA GLU A 47 -21.24 1.28 -0.61
C GLU A 47 -21.71 2.05 0.63
N ALA A 48 -21.56 1.47 1.83
CA ALA A 48 -22.06 2.06 3.07
C ALA A 48 -20.99 2.85 3.85
N ASP A 49 -19.90 3.27 3.20
CA ASP A 49 -18.74 3.96 3.79
C ASP A 49 -18.14 3.29 5.05
N ALA A 50 -18.44 2.00 5.26
CA ALA A 50 -18.09 1.28 6.47
C ALA A 50 -16.60 0.92 6.59
N VAL A 51 -15.80 1.17 5.54
CA VAL A 51 -14.37 0.86 5.53
C VAL A 51 -13.56 1.97 4.90
N THR A 52 -12.54 2.40 5.65
CA THR A 52 -11.51 3.32 5.19
C THR A 52 -10.33 2.53 4.64
N ILE A 53 -9.84 2.90 3.46
CA ILE A 53 -8.59 2.35 2.93
C ILE A 53 -7.46 3.33 3.25
N LEU A 54 -6.54 2.91 4.11
CA LEU A 54 -5.37 3.70 4.46
C LEU A 54 -4.19 3.39 3.51
N PRO A 55 -3.36 4.41 3.22
CA PRO A 55 -2.12 4.19 2.49
C PRO A 55 -1.14 3.38 3.33
N VAL A 56 -0.20 2.75 2.65
CA VAL A 56 0.92 2.08 3.29
C VAL A 56 2.20 2.74 2.80
N HIS A 57 2.78 3.61 3.61
CA HIS A 57 4.04 4.31 3.33
C HIS A 57 5.22 3.33 3.33
N ARG A 58 6.26 3.66 2.57
CA ARG A 58 7.51 2.89 2.52
C ARG A 58 8.57 3.63 3.29
N VAL A 59 9.27 2.96 4.20
CA VAL A 59 10.45 3.51 4.88
C VAL A 59 11.67 2.70 4.45
N LEU A 60 12.74 3.40 4.09
CA LEU A 60 14.01 2.82 3.67
C LEU A 60 15.07 2.98 4.75
N GLY A 61 15.65 1.86 5.16
CA GLY A 61 16.68 1.77 6.18
C GLY A 61 17.96 1.15 5.65
N ASN A 62 19.02 1.22 6.46
CA ASN A 62 20.37 0.75 6.14
C ASN A 62 20.97 1.45 4.91
N LEU A 63 20.75 2.76 4.79
CA LEU A 63 21.37 3.59 3.75
C LEU A 63 22.39 4.56 4.37
N SER A 64 23.52 4.76 3.70
CA SER A 64 24.47 5.83 3.99
C SER A 64 23.96 7.17 3.50
N VAL A 65 24.62 8.27 3.91
CA VAL A 65 24.28 9.62 3.44
C VAL A 65 24.49 9.73 1.93
N GLU A 66 25.56 9.15 1.42
CA GLU A 66 25.92 9.12 0.00
C GLU A 66 24.86 8.35 -0.81
N GLU A 67 24.38 7.21 -0.30
CA GLU A 67 23.34 6.41 -0.95
C GLU A 67 22.00 7.15 -1.01
N VAL A 68 21.67 7.97 0.00
CA VAL A 68 20.47 8.82 -0.01
C VAL A 68 20.58 9.92 -1.08
N GLU A 69 21.75 10.54 -1.24
CA GLU A 69 21.97 11.55 -2.28
C GLU A 69 21.97 10.92 -3.68
N GLU A 70 22.59 9.75 -3.86
CA GLU A 70 22.51 8.99 -5.11
C GLU A 70 21.06 8.61 -5.44
N LEU A 71 20.27 8.22 -4.43
CA LEU A 71 18.85 7.93 -4.56
C LEU A 71 18.06 9.15 -5.05
N LYS A 72 18.29 10.34 -4.48
CA LYS A 72 17.65 11.58 -4.96
C LYS A 72 18.04 11.89 -6.41
N GLY A 73 19.32 11.73 -6.75
CA GLY A 73 19.83 11.90 -8.11
C GLY A 73 19.11 11.00 -9.11
N LYS A 74 19.08 9.70 -8.86
CA LYS A 74 18.38 8.73 -9.71
C LYS A 74 16.88 9.01 -9.80
N LEU A 75 16.23 9.36 -8.71
CA LEU A 75 14.79 9.68 -8.72
C LEU A 75 14.49 10.88 -9.63
N SER A 76 15.41 11.85 -9.74
CA SER A 76 15.23 12.99 -10.63
C SER A 76 15.17 12.62 -12.12
N ASP A 77 15.68 11.45 -12.52
CA ASP A 77 15.56 10.94 -13.89
C ASP A 77 14.12 10.54 -14.21
N PHE A 78 13.43 9.92 -13.26
CA PHE A 78 12.08 9.38 -13.41
C PHE A 78 10.98 10.36 -12.99
N PHE A 79 11.26 11.21 -12.00
CA PHE A 79 10.29 12.10 -11.36
C PHE A 79 10.63 13.57 -11.57
N GLN A 80 9.61 14.38 -11.78
CA GLN A 80 9.69 15.80 -11.53
C GLN A 80 9.61 16.02 -10.02
N MET A 81 10.66 16.62 -9.45
CA MET A 81 10.77 16.85 -8.01
C MET A 81 10.46 18.30 -7.67
N GLU A 82 9.52 18.52 -6.76
CA GLU A 82 9.26 19.82 -6.15
C GLU A 82 9.65 19.77 -4.67
N ARG A 83 10.32 20.81 -4.18
CA ARG A 83 10.71 20.93 -2.76
C ARG A 83 9.73 21.78 -1.97
N ILE A 84 9.49 21.40 -0.73
CA ILE A 84 8.71 22.15 0.25
C ILE A 84 9.59 22.31 1.49
N ASP A 85 10.25 23.45 1.59
CA ASP A 85 11.09 23.78 2.74
C ASP A 85 10.25 24.12 3.97
N PHE A 86 10.77 23.79 5.15
CA PHE A 86 10.15 24.11 6.43
C PHE A 86 11.22 24.41 7.49
N THR A 87 10.79 24.89 8.65
CA THR A 87 11.64 24.98 9.85
C THR A 87 11.20 23.96 10.89
N PRO A 88 12.02 23.57 11.88
CA PRO A 88 11.59 22.62 12.91
C PRO A 88 10.27 23.00 13.61
N ARG A 89 9.94 24.29 13.70
CA ARG A 89 8.68 24.80 14.26
C ARG A 89 7.48 24.71 13.32
N THR A 90 7.72 24.60 12.01
CA THR A 90 6.69 24.61 10.95
C THR A 90 6.65 23.29 10.16
N GLU A 91 7.32 22.25 10.66
CA GLU A 91 7.41 20.95 9.99
C GLU A 91 6.01 20.34 9.75
N GLU A 92 5.12 20.40 10.75
CA GLU A 92 3.76 19.89 10.61
C GLU A 92 2.99 20.60 9.48
N MET A 93 3.13 21.92 9.36
CA MET A 93 2.55 22.69 8.24
C MET A 93 3.18 22.31 6.89
N GLY A 94 4.49 22.08 6.85
CA GLY A 94 5.17 21.62 5.64
C GLY A 94 4.67 20.26 5.17
N ARG A 95 4.46 19.36 6.13
CA ARG A 95 3.90 18.03 5.91
C ARG A 95 2.45 18.08 5.42
N GLU A 96 1.62 18.89 6.05
CA GLU A 96 0.22 19.12 5.63
C GLU A 96 0.15 19.70 4.21
N ARG A 97 1.03 20.65 3.86
CA ARG A 97 1.10 21.21 2.50
C ARG A 97 1.47 20.15 1.47
N MET A 98 2.44 19.28 1.77
CA MET A 98 2.80 18.16 0.90
C MET A 98 1.58 17.24 0.68
N PHE A 99 0.93 16.78 1.76
CA PHE A 99 -0.22 15.90 1.64
C PHE A 99 -1.39 16.55 0.91
N LYS A 100 -1.67 17.82 1.19
CA LYS A 100 -2.72 18.59 0.48
C LYS A 100 -2.47 18.61 -1.02
N ARG A 101 -1.25 18.95 -1.44
CA ARG A 101 -0.87 18.95 -2.87
C ARG A 101 -0.91 17.56 -3.49
N MET A 102 -0.55 16.52 -2.74
CA MET A 102 -0.75 15.15 -3.20
C MET A 102 -2.24 14.95 -3.50
N GLN A 103 -3.13 15.19 -2.54
CA GLN A 103 -4.56 14.96 -2.71
C GLN A 103 -5.21 15.80 -3.83
N GLU A 104 -4.80 17.05 -3.99
CA GLU A 104 -5.30 17.95 -5.04
C GLU A 104 -4.83 17.56 -6.45
N SER A 105 -3.72 16.82 -6.56
CA SER A 105 -3.23 16.34 -7.85
C SER A 105 -4.16 15.26 -8.40
N GLU A 106 -4.64 15.45 -9.64
CA GLU A 106 -5.36 14.41 -10.39
C GLU A 106 -4.45 13.23 -10.74
N ASP A 107 -3.13 13.41 -10.61
CA ASP A 107 -2.16 12.38 -10.91
C ASP A 107 -2.16 11.28 -9.85
N SER A 108 -2.32 10.04 -10.29
CA SER A 108 -2.15 8.88 -9.43
C SER A 108 -0.69 8.67 -9.07
N PHE A 109 0.26 9.02 -9.94
CA PHE A 109 1.69 8.75 -9.77
C PHE A 109 2.45 9.89 -9.08
N ILE A 110 1.82 10.47 -8.04
CA ILE A 110 2.44 11.45 -7.16
C ILE A 110 2.77 10.82 -5.80
N PHE A 111 3.99 11.06 -5.35
CA PHE A 111 4.51 10.54 -4.08
C PHE A 111 5.10 11.68 -3.25
N GLY A 112 4.97 11.59 -1.94
CA GLY A 112 5.73 12.44 -1.02
C GLY A 112 7.03 11.74 -0.64
N MET A 113 8.08 12.49 -0.33
CA MET A 113 9.34 11.94 0.15
C MET A 113 9.95 12.83 1.24
N TYR A 114 10.57 12.19 2.24
CA TYR A 114 11.28 12.86 3.32
C TYR A 114 12.55 12.10 3.69
N CYS A 115 13.65 12.84 3.84
CA CYS A 115 15.00 12.28 4.06
C CYS A 115 15.65 12.75 5.38
N GLY A 116 14.87 13.29 6.32
CA GLY A 116 15.39 13.77 7.61
C GLY A 116 15.94 15.21 7.62
N GLU A 117 15.96 15.87 6.47
CA GLU A 117 16.33 17.29 6.34
C GLU A 117 15.14 18.21 6.70
N ASN A 118 15.32 19.53 6.64
CA ASN A 118 14.22 20.49 6.88
C ASN A 118 13.39 20.78 5.62
N LYS A 119 13.12 19.74 4.82
CA LYS A 119 12.36 19.85 3.56
C LYS A 119 11.66 18.54 3.22
N TYR A 120 10.48 18.67 2.64
CA TYR A 120 9.73 17.60 1.99
C TYR A 120 9.91 17.69 0.47
N TYR A 121 9.71 16.56 -0.20
CA TYR A 121 9.76 16.48 -1.66
C TYR A 121 8.45 15.90 -2.20
N LEU A 122 7.91 16.51 -3.25
CA LEU A 122 6.85 15.94 -4.08
C LEU A 122 7.48 15.36 -5.33
N LEU A 123 7.18 14.09 -5.61
CA LEU A 123 7.70 13.34 -6.74
C LEU A 123 6.54 13.04 -7.69
N ASN A 124 6.50 13.71 -8.84
CA ASN A 124 5.51 13.44 -9.89
C ASN A 124 6.16 12.67 -11.03
N LEU A 125 5.66 11.48 -11.36
CA LEU A 125 6.26 10.64 -12.39
C LEU A 125 6.18 11.32 -13.76
N LYS A 126 7.32 11.48 -14.44
CA LYS A 126 7.36 12.13 -15.76
C LYS A 126 6.51 11.37 -16.78
N LYS A 127 5.80 12.10 -17.65
CA LYS A 127 4.91 11.52 -18.67
C LYS A 127 5.62 10.52 -19.60
N SER A 128 6.90 10.75 -19.93
CA SER A 128 7.72 9.86 -20.75
C SER A 128 7.84 8.44 -20.18
N TYR A 129 7.88 8.31 -18.85
CA TYR A 129 7.95 7.01 -18.19
C TYR A 129 6.60 6.31 -18.09
N ARG A 130 5.49 7.05 -18.11
CA ARG A 130 4.14 6.46 -17.99
C ARG A 130 3.78 5.54 -19.15
N GLN A 131 4.25 5.86 -20.35
CA GLN A 131 4.02 5.06 -21.56
C GLN A 131 4.56 3.63 -21.43
N HIS A 132 5.54 3.41 -20.55
CA HIS A 132 6.15 2.10 -20.31
C HIS A 132 5.49 1.34 -19.15
N LEU A 133 4.47 1.92 -18.50
CA LEU A 133 3.91 1.45 -17.23
C LEU A 133 2.41 1.17 -17.30
N GLU A 134 1.85 1.01 -18.50
CA GLU A 134 0.42 0.70 -18.70
C GLU A 134 -0.02 -0.49 -17.83
N GLY A 135 -1.09 -0.28 -17.05
CA GLY A 135 -1.69 -1.30 -16.18
C GLY A 135 -1.03 -1.49 -14.81
N LYS A 136 0.08 -0.80 -14.48
CA LYS A 136 0.73 -0.93 -13.15
C LYS A 136 0.16 0.06 -12.13
N VAL A 137 -0.08 -0.44 -10.92
CA VAL A 137 -0.51 0.36 -9.76
C VAL A 137 0.66 1.18 -9.22
N ASN A 138 0.39 2.38 -8.71
CA ASN A 138 1.39 3.30 -8.12
C ASN A 138 2.38 2.61 -7.17
N THR A 139 1.87 1.72 -6.31
CA THR A 139 2.67 0.98 -5.31
C THR A 139 3.67 0.02 -5.97
N ALA A 140 3.27 -0.68 -7.04
CA ALA A 140 4.17 -1.56 -7.79
C ALA A 140 5.29 -0.78 -8.48
N ILE A 141 4.96 0.37 -9.08
CA ILE A 141 5.94 1.19 -9.78
C ILE A 141 6.99 1.72 -8.81
N LEU A 142 6.55 2.23 -7.66
CA LEU A 142 7.48 2.72 -6.64
C LEU A 142 8.33 1.58 -6.08
N ASP A 143 7.73 0.44 -5.75
CA ASP A 143 8.47 -0.71 -5.22
C ASP A 143 9.47 -1.27 -6.24
N GLU A 144 9.12 -1.33 -7.53
CA GLU A 144 9.99 -1.76 -8.63
C GLU A 144 11.13 -0.76 -8.84
N LEU A 145 10.85 0.54 -8.93
CA LEU A 145 11.87 1.57 -9.09
C LEU A 145 12.85 1.58 -7.89
N ILE A 146 12.33 1.49 -6.66
CA ILE A 146 13.17 1.44 -5.46
C ILE A 146 14.03 0.17 -5.46
N LYS A 147 13.46 -1.01 -5.70
CA LYS A 147 14.20 -2.27 -5.60
C LYS A 147 15.19 -2.47 -6.73
N GLU A 148 14.73 -2.33 -7.98
CA GLU A 148 15.50 -2.68 -9.18
C GLU A 148 16.51 -1.60 -9.55
N LYS A 149 16.10 -0.33 -9.50
CA LYS A 149 16.93 0.77 -10.03
C LYS A 149 17.78 1.43 -8.96
N ILE A 150 17.32 1.42 -7.70
CA ILE A 150 17.94 2.21 -6.65
C ILE A 150 18.72 1.33 -5.68
N LEU A 151 18.04 0.42 -4.96
CA LEU A 151 18.65 -0.42 -3.94
C LEU A 151 19.53 -1.52 -4.51
N LYS A 152 19.29 -2.00 -5.75
CA LYS A 152 20.01 -3.15 -6.35
C LYS A 152 20.10 -4.35 -5.39
N GLY A 153 19.07 -4.57 -4.58
CA GLY A 153 19.01 -5.60 -3.54
C GLY A 153 19.72 -5.27 -2.21
N LYS A 154 20.36 -4.11 -2.07
CA LYS A 154 20.95 -3.61 -0.81
C LYS A 154 20.04 -2.57 -0.17
N GLY A 155 19.51 -2.87 1.01
CA GLY A 155 18.67 -1.93 1.76
C GLY A 155 17.43 -2.61 2.37
N GLN A 156 16.87 -1.99 3.40
CA GLN A 156 15.69 -2.49 4.09
C GLN A 156 14.47 -1.65 3.71
N ILE A 157 13.40 -2.30 3.23
CA ILE A 157 12.11 -1.65 2.99
C ILE A 157 11.10 -2.16 4.00
N ASP A 158 10.61 -1.25 4.86
CA ASP A 158 9.51 -1.52 5.77
C ASP A 158 8.27 -0.67 5.45
N PHE A 159 7.15 -1.06 6.05
CA PHE A 159 5.82 -0.58 5.71
C PHE A 159 5.18 0.07 6.94
N VAL A 160 4.79 1.35 6.81
CA VAL A 160 4.24 2.15 7.91
C VAL A 160 2.94 2.80 7.45
N LYS A 161 1.89 2.72 8.27
CA LYS A 161 0.55 3.25 7.92
C LYS A 161 0.34 4.68 8.40
N ASP A 162 1.00 5.03 9.49
CA ASP A 162 0.85 6.32 10.15
C ASP A 162 1.95 7.27 9.65
N GLU A 163 1.52 8.41 9.11
CA GLU A 163 2.38 9.46 8.57
C GLU A 163 3.30 10.08 9.64
N LYS A 164 2.80 10.36 10.85
CA LYS A 164 3.57 10.97 11.94
C LYS A 164 4.66 10.00 12.41
N LYS A 165 4.28 8.74 12.63
CA LYS A 165 5.21 7.66 12.98
C LYS A 165 6.28 7.47 11.92
N ALA A 166 5.94 7.55 10.63
CA ALA A 166 6.90 7.40 9.55
C ALA A 166 7.93 8.55 9.53
N VAL A 167 7.50 9.78 9.78
CA VAL A 167 8.39 10.94 9.95
C VAL A 167 9.29 10.75 11.18
N ASP A 168 8.73 10.34 12.31
CA ASP A 168 9.49 10.12 13.55
C ASP A 168 10.57 9.05 13.40
N LEU A 169 10.29 8.00 12.64
CA LEU A 169 11.23 6.93 12.33
C LEU A 169 12.47 7.46 11.57
N VAL A 170 12.27 8.42 10.67
CA VAL A 170 13.35 9.09 9.93
C VAL A 170 14.07 10.12 10.82
N LYS A 171 13.34 10.93 11.60
CA LYS A 171 13.93 11.87 12.56
C LYS A 171 14.82 11.18 13.60
N LYS A 172 14.42 10.00 14.07
CA LYS A 172 15.20 9.15 14.99
C LYS A 172 16.34 8.39 14.31
N ARG A 173 16.56 8.59 13.01
CA ARG A 173 17.59 7.92 12.18
C ARG A 173 17.50 6.39 12.15
N LYS A 174 16.35 5.82 12.51
CA LYS A 174 16.11 4.37 12.36
C LYS A 174 15.95 4.00 10.88
N TYR A 175 15.38 4.93 10.11
CA TYR A 175 15.30 4.87 8.65
C TYR A 175 15.87 6.18 8.09
N GLN A 176 16.31 6.16 6.84
CA GLN A 176 16.90 7.32 6.18
C GLN A 176 15.90 8.04 5.27
N VAL A 177 14.95 7.30 4.69
CA VAL A 177 13.97 7.86 3.75
C VAL A 177 12.60 7.32 4.06
N VAL A 178 11.57 8.15 3.90
CA VAL A 178 10.17 7.72 3.81
C VAL A 178 9.58 8.21 2.49
N PHE A 179 8.82 7.33 1.84
CA PHE A 179 7.93 7.65 0.73
C PHE A 179 6.48 7.58 1.19
N PHE A 180 5.77 8.68 0.98
CA PHE A 180 4.34 8.81 1.22
C PHE A 180 3.56 8.50 -0.05
N LEU A 181 2.46 7.78 0.13
CA LEU A 181 1.61 7.29 -0.95
C LEU A 181 0.19 7.77 -0.71
N LYS A 182 -0.56 7.99 -1.79
CA LYS A 182 -2.01 8.18 -1.71
C LYS A 182 -2.71 6.89 -1.29
N PRO A 183 -3.81 6.97 -0.53
CA PRO A 183 -4.68 5.82 -0.36
C PRO A 183 -5.25 5.41 -1.71
N PRO A 184 -5.24 4.11 -2.07
CA PRO A 184 -5.94 3.65 -3.26
C PRO A 184 -7.45 3.79 -3.04
N SER A 185 -8.18 4.23 -4.07
CA SER A 185 -9.64 4.32 -3.99
C SER A 185 -10.29 2.94 -4.12
N LEU A 186 -11.48 2.76 -3.53
CA LEU A 186 -12.27 1.53 -3.72
C LEU A 186 -12.54 1.26 -5.21
N ARG A 187 -12.77 2.32 -5.99
CA ARG A 187 -12.98 2.22 -7.43
C ARG A 187 -11.77 1.64 -8.15
N GLN A 188 -10.57 2.14 -7.87
CA GLN A 188 -9.33 1.61 -8.46
C GLN A 188 -9.12 0.15 -8.09
N ILE A 189 -9.35 -0.22 -6.82
CA ILE A 189 -9.24 -1.62 -6.40
C ILE A 189 -10.22 -2.51 -7.16
N LYS A 190 -11.49 -2.08 -7.28
CA LYS A 190 -12.52 -2.81 -8.04
C LYS A 190 -12.14 -2.96 -9.51
N GLU A 191 -11.72 -1.88 -10.18
CA GLU A 191 -11.34 -1.90 -11.60
C GLU A 191 -10.17 -2.86 -11.86
N ILE A 192 -9.10 -2.80 -11.05
CA ILE A 192 -7.95 -3.70 -11.16
C ILE A 192 -8.38 -5.15 -10.95
N SER A 193 -9.13 -5.44 -9.88
CA SER A 193 -9.60 -6.79 -9.60
C SER A 193 -10.54 -7.34 -10.69
N LEU A 194 -11.43 -6.52 -11.25
CA LEU A 194 -12.35 -6.93 -12.32
C LEU A 194 -11.63 -7.18 -13.65
N SER A 195 -10.51 -6.50 -13.91
CA SER A 195 -9.66 -6.75 -15.08
C SER A 195 -8.82 -8.03 -14.99
N GLY A 196 -8.93 -8.79 -13.88
CA GLY A 196 -8.10 -9.97 -13.61
C GLY A 196 -6.69 -9.62 -13.09
N GLY A 197 -6.41 -8.33 -12.84
CA GLY A 197 -5.18 -7.86 -12.24
C GLY A 197 -5.11 -8.15 -10.74
N VAL A 198 -3.89 -8.30 -10.23
CA VAL A 198 -3.62 -8.49 -8.79
C VAL A 198 -3.03 -7.22 -8.21
N MET A 199 -3.61 -6.71 -7.12
CA MET A 199 -3.04 -5.58 -6.39
C MET A 199 -1.66 -5.96 -5.84
N PRO A 200 -0.65 -5.08 -5.92
CA PRO A 200 0.68 -5.40 -5.39
C PRO A 200 0.59 -5.67 -3.88
N PRO A 201 1.43 -6.55 -3.32
CA PRO A 201 1.38 -6.88 -1.91
C PRO A 201 1.56 -5.62 -1.05
N LYS A 202 0.82 -5.52 0.07
CA LYS A 202 0.90 -4.40 1.02
C LYS A 202 0.62 -3.01 0.40
N SER A 203 -0.28 -2.96 -0.58
CA SER A 203 -0.71 -1.72 -1.24
C SER A 203 -1.86 -0.98 -0.56
N SER A 204 -2.67 -1.69 0.21
CA SER A 204 -3.86 -1.14 0.88
C SER A 204 -3.99 -1.70 2.29
N TYR A 205 -4.55 -0.90 3.19
CA TYR A 205 -4.95 -1.33 4.52
C TYR A 205 -6.40 -0.95 4.80
N PHE A 206 -7.28 -1.94 4.81
CA PHE A 206 -8.69 -1.77 5.15
C PHE A 206 -8.84 -1.60 6.67
N TYR A 207 -9.52 -0.52 7.10
CA TYR A 207 -9.77 -0.16 8.49
C TYR A 207 -11.27 0.11 8.73
N PRO A 208 -11.84 -0.30 9.88
CA PRO A 208 -11.19 -1.07 10.94
C PRO A 208 -10.92 -2.51 10.51
N LYS A 209 -9.82 -3.10 11.02
CA LYS A 209 -9.67 -4.55 10.95
C LYS A 209 -10.60 -5.17 11.98
N LEU A 210 -11.31 -6.22 11.59
CA LEU A 210 -12.04 -7.04 12.54
C LEU A 210 -11.07 -7.59 13.58
N LEU A 211 -11.47 -7.52 14.85
CA LEU A 211 -10.73 -8.12 15.94
C LEU A 211 -10.67 -9.63 15.73
N SER A 212 -9.46 -10.19 15.79
CA SER A 212 -9.28 -11.64 15.74
C SER A 212 -10.04 -12.29 16.90
N GLY A 213 -10.76 -13.37 16.61
CA GLY A 213 -11.50 -14.13 17.61
C GLY A 213 -12.87 -13.57 17.98
N LEU A 214 -13.32 -12.46 17.38
CA LEU A 214 -14.69 -11.97 17.55
C LEU A 214 -15.74 -12.97 17.02
N VAL A 215 -15.36 -13.71 15.97
CA VAL A 215 -16.14 -14.83 15.45
C VAL A 215 -15.19 -16.00 15.26
N MET A 216 -15.46 -17.10 15.94
CA MET A 216 -14.77 -18.37 15.77
C MET A 216 -15.82 -19.42 15.41
N ARG A 217 -15.41 -20.43 14.62
CA ARG A 217 -16.21 -21.63 14.43
C ARG A 217 -16.04 -22.49 15.67
N ASP A 218 -17.14 -23.00 16.21
CA ASP A 218 -17.07 -24.00 17.27
C ASP A 218 -16.40 -25.28 16.74
N LEU A 219 -15.51 -25.86 17.53
CA LEU A 219 -14.80 -27.10 17.19
C LEU A 219 -15.63 -28.34 17.56
N GLU A 220 -16.67 -28.19 18.39
CA GLU A 220 -17.56 -29.28 18.81
C GLU A 220 -18.68 -29.58 17.80
N GLU A 221 -18.85 -28.74 16.77
CA GLU A 221 -19.83 -28.91 15.67
C GLU A 221 -19.21 -29.46 14.36
N ILE A 222 -18.02 -30.09 14.42
CA ILE A 222 -17.35 -30.77 13.28
C ILE A 222 -17.38 -32.28 13.53
#